data_AF-A0A6P9B1D6-F1
#
_entry.id   AF-A0A6P9B1D6-F1
#
_cell.length_a   1.000
_cell.length_b   1.000
_cell.length_c   1.000
_cell.angle_alpha   90.00
_cell.angle_beta   90.00
_cell.angle_gamma   90.00
#
_symmetry.space_group_name_H-M   'P 1'
#
loop_
_entity.id
_entity.type
_entity.pdbx_description
1 polymer ?
#
loop_
_entity_poly.entity_id
_entity_poly.type
_entity_poly.pdbx_seq_one_letter_code
_entity_poly.pdbx_strand_id
1 'polypeptide(L)' 'MEEAPKPTFQDELEWCITQLETGLLRLNPTPKQADETHHILRVLRSRKAPLVKKRQMMHRVFGDYRLKMAEENERTAKA' A
#
# COMPACT_ATOMS: atom_id res chain seq x y z
N MET A 1 -7.49 27.23 3.47
CA MET A 1 -7.16 26.09 2.60
C MET A 1 -6.22 25.24 3.43
N GLU A 2 -6.73 24.19 4.06
CA GLU A 2 -5.85 23.19 4.67
C GLU A 2 -5.14 22.49 3.53
N GLU A 3 -3.88 22.86 3.28
CA GLU A 3 -2.97 22.05 2.48
C GLU A 3 -2.96 20.68 3.12
N ALA A 4 -3.59 19.70 2.46
CA ALA A 4 -3.49 18.30 2.88
C ALA A 4 -1.99 18.01 3.05
N PRO A 5 -1.52 17.68 4.27
CA PRO A 5 -0.11 17.47 4.51
C PRO A 5 0.38 16.41 3.53
N LYS A 6 1.52 16.66 2.89
CA LYS A 6 2.15 15.70 1.98
C LYS A 6 2.17 14.34 2.69
N PRO A 7 1.64 13.27 2.07
CA PRO A 7 1.53 11.98 2.73
C PRO A 7 2.91 11.58 3.22
N THR A 8 3.00 11.33 4.52
CA THR A 8 4.25 10.87 5.13
C THR A 8 4.52 9.46 4.66
N PHE A 9 5.74 8.96 4.87
CA PHE A 9 6.04 7.55 4.62
C PHE A 9 5.09 6.60 5.37
N GLN A 10 4.56 7.05 6.50
CA GLN A 10 3.60 6.29 7.29
C GLN A 10 2.25 6.22 6.59
N ASP A 11 1.76 7.33 6.02
CA ASP A 11 0.54 7.35 5.20
C ASP A 11 0.70 6.49 3.93
N GLU A 12 1.85 6.59 3.25
CA GLU A 12 2.18 5.75 2.10
C GLU A 12 2.13 4.25 2.48
N LEU A 13 2.66 3.90 3.65
CA LEU A 13 2.70 2.54 4.16
C LEU A 13 1.31 2.02 4.54
N GLU A 14 0.52 2.82 5.26
CA GLU A 14 -0.84 2.47 5.64
C GLU A 14 -1.72 2.29 4.40
N TRP A 15 -1.63 3.21 3.43
CA TRP A 15 -2.33 3.06 2.15
C TRP A 15 -1.96 1.74 1.47
N CYS A 16 -0.67 1.42 1.40
CA CYS A 16 -0.20 0.18 0.80
C CYS A 16 -0.75 -1.06 1.54
N ILE A 17 -0.83 -1.03 2.87
CA ILE A 17 -1.42 -2.12 3.68
C ILE A 17 -2.92 -2.25 3.37
N THR A 18 -3.66 -1.16 3.38
CA THR A 18 -5.10 -1.15 3.09
C THR A 18 -5.40 -1.66 1.68
N GLN A 19 -4.58 -1.30 0.69
CA GLN A 19 -4.73 -1.79 -0.68
C GLN A 19 -4.46 -3.30 -0.80
N LEU A 20 -3.46 -3.82 -0.08
CA LEU A 20 -3.21 -5.26 -0.04
C LEU A 20 -4.37 -6.02 0.60
N GLU A 21 -4.90 -5.53 1.72
CA GLU A 21 -6.04 -6.15 2.41
C GLU A 21 -7.32 -6.06 1.56
N THR A 22 -7.54 -4.93 0.89
CA THR A 22 -8.69 -4.73 0.00
C THR A 22 -8.57 -5.59 -1.26
N GLY A 23 -7.37 -5.71 -1.84
CA GLY A 23 -7.11 -6.58 -2.99
C GLY A 23 -7.33 -8.06 -2.67
N LEU A 24 -6.91 -8.51 -1.48
CA LEU A 24 -7.21 -9.85 -0.99
C LEU A 24 -8.72 -10.12 -0.91
N LEU A 25 -9.51 -9.14 -0.50
CA LEU A 25 -10.96 -9.26 -0.35
C LEU A 25 -11.72 -9.13 -1.68
N ARG A 26 -11.28 -8.24 -2.60
CA ARG A 26 -12.01 -7.91 -3.83
C ARG A 26 -11.65 -8.75 -5.05
N LEU A 27 -10.40 -9.23 -5.15
CA LEU A 27 -9.87 -9.83 -6.37
C LEU A 27 -9.75 -11.36 -6.32
N ASN A 28 -10.18 -12.02 -5.24
CA ASN A 28 -10.02 -13.45 -4.99
C ASN A 28 -8.65 -13.98 -5.49
N PRO A 29 -7.53 -13.44 -4.98
CA PRO A 29 -6.21 -13.80 -5.48
C PRO A 29 -5.94 -15.29 -5.28
N THR A 30 -5.09 -15.84 -6.15
CA THR A 30 -4.67 -17.24 -6.02
C THR A 30 -4.00 -17.49 -4.65
N PRO A 31 -4.02 -18.72 -4.11
CA PRO A 31 -3.42 -19.02 -2.80
C PRO A 31 -1.96 -18.56 -2.67
N LYS A 32 -1.19 -18.64 -3.76
CA LYS A 32 0.20 -18.16 -3.81
C LYS A 32 0.30 -16.63 -3.68
N GLN A 33 -0.58 -15.90 -4.37
CA GLN A 33 -0.62 -14.44 -4.27
C GLN A 33 -1.10 -13.98 -2.89
N ALA A 34 -2.04 -14.73 -2.29
CA ALA A 34 -2.52 -14.46 -0.95
C ALA A 34 -1.40 -14.64 0.08
N ASP A 35 -0.66 -15.76 0.01
CA ASP A 35 0.50 -16.02 0.87
C ASP A 35 1.59 -14.96 0.72
N GLU A 36 1.94 -14.60 -0.52
CA GLU A 36 2.92 -13.52 -0.77
C GLU A 36 2.43 -12.19 -0.17
N THR A 37 1.14 -11.86 -0.33
CA THR A 37 0.54 -10.65 0.25
C THR A 37 0.62 -10.66 1.78
N HIS A 38 0.30 -11.79 2.42
CA HIS A 38 0.43 -11.94 3.87
C HIS A 38 1.88 -11.80 4.34
N HIS A 39 2.85 -12.33 3.58
CA HIS A 39 4.27 -12.14 3.86
C HIS A 39 4.67 -10.66 3.81
N ILE A 40 4.26 -9.95 2.76
CA ILE A 40 4.52 -8.52 2.59
C ILE A 40 3.90 -7.72 3.74
N LEU A 41 2.64 -7.98 4.08
CA LEU A 41 1.95 -7.32 5.19
C LEU A 41 2.69 -7.51 6.52
N ARG A 42 3.22 -8.72 6.78
CA ARG A 42 4.03 -9.00 7.96
C ARG A 42 5.29 -8.14 8.00
N VAL A 43 5.96 -7.94 6.87
CA VAL A 43 7.15 -7.08 6.77
C VAL A 43 6.80 -5.60 6.93
N LEU A 44 5.72 -5.13 6.31
CA LEU A 44 5.27 -3.74 6.39
C LEU A 44 4.81 -3.35 7.81
N ARG A 45 4.05 -4.22 8.48
CA ARG A 45 3.61 -4.04 9.88
C ARG A 45 4.73 -4.23 10.90
N SER A 46 5.83 -4.90 10.54
CA SER A 46 6.95 -5.09 11.45
C SER A 46 7.67 -3.77 11.75
N ARG A 47 7.76 -3.42 13.02
CA ARG A 47 8.56 -2.28 13.50
C ARG A 47 10.07 -2.54 13.40
N LYS A 48 10.48 -3.80 13.34
CA LYS A 48 11.89 -4.21 13.20
C LYS A 48 12.40 -4.19 11.76
N ALA A 49 11.49 -4.09 10.77
CA ALA A 49 11.89 -4.06 9.38
C ALA A 49 12.44 -2.67 8.99
N PRO A 50 13.63 -2.59 8.38
CA PRO A 50 14.21 -1.32 7.95
C PRO A 50 13.34 -0.65 6.87
N LEU A 51 13.25 0.68 6.92
CA LEU A 51 12.40 1.49 6.02
C LEU A 51 12.69 1.21 4.53
N VAL A 52 13.95 1.00 4.18
CA VAL A 52 14.38 0.67 2.81
C VAL A 52 13.71 -0.62 2.33
N LYS A 53 13.65 -1.65 3.18
CA LYS A 53 13.02 -2.93 2.82
C LYS A 53 11.51 -2.79 2.65
N LYS A 54 10.88 -1.95 3.46
CA LYS A 54 9.46 -1.61 3.31
C LYS A 54 9.20 -0.94 1.96
N ARG A 55 10.00 0.06 1.59
CA ARG A 55 9.91 0.72 0.26
C ARG A 55 10.11 -0.25 -0.90
N GLN A 56 11.11 -1.13 -0.80
CA GLN A 56 11.35 -2.14 -1.84
C GLN A 56 10.14 -3.07 -2.02
N MET A 57 9.50 -3.49 -0.92
CA MET A 57 8.28 -4.30 -1.00
C MET A 57 7.11 -3.53 -1.60
N MET A 58 6.90 -2.28 -1.18
CA MET A 58 5.84 -1.42 -1.76
C MET A 58 6.04 -1.26 -3.27
N HIS A 59 7.26 -0.95 -3.71
CA HIS A 59 7.60 -0.83 -5.13
C HIS A 59 7.49 -2.15 -5.89
N ARG A 60 7.91 -3.28 -5.30
CA ARG A 60 7.80 -4.59 -5.96
C ARG A 60 6.35 -4.98 -6.25
N VAL A 61 5.43 -4.62 -5.36
CA VAL A 61 4.03 -5.04 -5.45
C VAL A 61 3.19 -4.05 -6.22
N PHE A 62 3.34 -2.76 -5.93
CA PHE A 62 2.51 -1.71 -6.51
C PHE A 62 3.20 -0.95 -7.64
N GLY A 63 4.53 -1.07 -7.80
CA GLY A 63 5.32 -0.19 -8.66
C GLY A 63 5.32 1.22 -8.08
N ASP A 64 4.91 2.19 -8.90
CA ASP A 64 4.68 3.58 -8.49
C ASP A 64 3.37 3.72 -7.70
N TYR A 65 3.41 3.29 -6.44
CA TYR A 65 2.27 3.38 -5.52
C TYR A 65 1.79 4.83 -5.30
N ARG A 66 2.67 5.84 -5.48
CA ARG A 66 2.29 7.26 -5.40
C ARG A 66 1.32 7.68 -6.51
N LEU A 67 1.50 7.15 -7.72
CA LEU A 67 0.57 7.41 -8.82
C LEU A 67 -0.79 6.78 -8.51
N LYS A 68 -0.80 5.53 -8.02
CA LYS A 68 -2.04 4.86 -7.62
C LYS A 68 -2.76 5.57 -6.47
N MET A 69 -2.02 6.11 -5.49
CA MET A 69 -2.60 6.95 -4.44
C MET A 69 -3.25 8.20 -5.01
N ALA A 70 -2.60 8.87 -5.97
CA ALA A 70 -3.15 10.04 -6.64
C ALA A 70 -4.41 9.70 -7.44
N GLU A 71 -4.38 8.62 -8.23
CA GLU A 71 -5.55 8.15 -8.99
C GLU A 71 -6.74 7.82 -8.09
N GLU A 72 -6.51 7.17 -6.94
CA GLU A 72 -7.55 6.89 -5.96
C GLU A 72 -8.09 8.19 -5.33
N ASN A 73 -7.21 9.13 -4.97
CA ASN A 73 -7.64 10.41 -4.44
C ASN A 73 -8.47 11.22 -5.45
N GLU A 74 -8.09 11.19 -6.74
CA GLU A 74 -8.86 11.81 -7.83
C GLU A 74 -10.20 11.11 -8.06
N ARG A 75 -10.26 9.77 -7.96
CA ARG A 75 -11.53 9.02 -8.02
C ARG A 75 -12.45 9.37 -6.86
N THR A 76 -11.91 9.46 -5.66
CA THR A 76 -12.69 9.72 -4.45
C THR A 76 -13.12 11.19 -4.38
N ALA A 77 -12.31 12.12 -4.90
CA ALA A 77 -12.65 13.54 -4.98
C ALA A 77 -13.69 13.88 -6.08
N LYS A 78 -13.94 12.95 -7.01
CA LYS A 78 -14.96 13.09 -8.06
C LYS A 78 -16.29 12.38 -7.75
N ALA A 79 -16.38 11.69 -6.61
CA ALA A 79 -17.59 11.03 -6.13
C ALA A 79 -18.35 11.92 -5.13
#